data_AF-A0A5C5U4W5-F1
#
_entry.id   AF-A0A5C5U4W5-F1
#
_cell.length_a   1.000
_cell.length_b   1.000
_cell.length_c   1.000
_cell.angle_alpha   90.00
_cell.angle_beta   90.00
_cell.angle_gamma   90.00
#
_symmetry.space_group_name_H-M   'P 1'
#
loop_
_entity.id
_entity.type
_entity.pdbx_description
1 polymer ?
#
loop_
_entity_poly.entity_id
_entity_poly.type
_entity_poly.pdbx_seq_one_letter_code
_entity_poly.pdbx_strand_id
1 'polypeptide(L)'
;MGWRYTDLQFEGGVSQSRMRTFRPGQLAVDYTRTMMASLLWCPRPALIGMVGLGGGSQVKFCHRHLPATRVEVAEINPHVIALRRRFRVPDDDARLRVHLADGARFVRESAGRFDILLVDGYDRTGIPADLSTQAFYDDCRRALAPGGVFASNLYATNAHAHLERLARAFGRDRTWMLEERRQSNRVAFAWDGDPFPERRIDLRSRVAQVPRGAARQLAGTFARVAAAWNAR
;
A
#
# COMPACT_ATOMS: atom_id res chain seq x y z
N MET A 1 7.91 11.55 28.05
CA MET A 1 8.08 11.11 26.65
C MET A 1 7.72 9.62 26.54
N GLY A 2 6.69 9.29 25.76
CA GLY A 2 5.90 8.06 25.94
C GLY A 2 6.51 6.79 25.37
N TRP A 3 6.78 5.81 26.23
CA TRP A 3 7.25 4.44 25.93
C TRP A 3 6.36 3.61 24.97
N ARG A 4 5.22 4.15 24.52
CA ARG A 4 4.17 3.43 23.77
C ARG A 4 4.34 3.49 22.25
N TYR A 5 5.01 4.51 21.71
CA TYR A 5 5.10 4.75 20.27
C TYR A 5 6.50 5.13 19.80
N THR A 6 6.81 4.80 18.55
CA THR A 6 7.95 5.32 17.80
C THR A 6 7.39 5.98 16.54
N ASP A 7 7.69 7.26 16.36
CA ASP A 7 7.24 8.06 15.22
C ASP A 7 8.43 8.38 14.31
N LEU A 8 8.20 8.31 12.99
CA LEU A 8 9.07 8.91 11.99
C LEU A 8 8.46 10.25 11.59
N GLN A 9 9.22 11.32 11.74
CA GLN A 9 8.82 12.68 11.37
C GLN A 9 9.86 13.26 10.42
N PHE A 10 9.41 14.06 9.45
CA PHE A 10 10.28 15.01 8.75
C PHE A 10 10.20 16.38 9.44
N GLU A 11 11.04 17.33 9.00
CA GLU A 11 10.99 18.71 9.49
C GLU A 11 9.57 19.28 9.42
N GLY A 12 9.13 19.99 10.47
CA GLY A 12 7.77 20.52 10.61
C GLY A 12 6.81 19.66 11.46
N GLY A 13 7.28 18.54 12.03
CA GLY A 13 6.52 17.77 13.04
C GLY A 13 5.40 16.89 12.49
N VAL A 14 5.29 16.75 11.17
CA VAL A 14 4.32 15.86 10.51
C VAL A 14 4.79 14.40 10.69
N SER A 15 3.99 13.60 11.42
CA SER A 15 4.26 12.17 11.59
C SER A 15 3.93 11.41 10.31
N GLN A 16 4.97 10.87 9.67
CA GLN A 16 4.89 10.05 8.46
C GLN A 16 4.52 8.61 8.79
N SER A 17 5.09 8.06 9.86
CA SER A 17 4.81 6.70 10.28
C SER A 17 4.80 6.58 11.79
N ARG A 18 3.84 5.83 12.32
CA ARG A 18 3.71 5.56 13.75
C ARG A 18 3.70 4.07 14.01
N MET A 19 4.59 3.63 14.89
CA MET A 19 4.69 2.24 15.36
C MET A 19 4.33 2.17 16.84
N ARG A 20 3.54 1.16 17.24
CA ARG A 20 3.43 0.75 18.65
C ARG A 20 4.63 -0.09 19.05
N THR A 21 5.40 0.34 20.04
CA THR A 21 6.64 -0.33 20.48
C THR A 21 6.40 -1.79 20.94
N PHE A 22 5.23 -2.05 21.54
CA PHE A 22 4.82 -3.37 22.05
C PHE A 22 4.06 -4.24 21.02
N ARG A 23 3.66 -3.68 19.87
CA ARG A 23 3.03 -4.41 18.75
C ARG A 23 3.52 -3.83 17.41
N PRO A 24 4.81 -4.04 17.07
CA PRO A 24 5.47 -3.31 15.98
C PRO A 24 4.92 -3.63 14.58
N GLY A 25 4.33 -4.82 14.40
CA GLY A 25 3.66 -5.23 13.16
C GLY A 25 2.15 -4.97 13.11
N GLN A 26 1.58 -4.29 14.11
CA GLN A 26 0.20 -3.80 14.03
C GLN A 26 0.20 -2.52 13.19
N LEU A 27 -0.60 -2.50 12.13
CA LEU A 27 -0.89 -1.29 11.39
C LEU A 27 -1.62 -0.33 12.33
N ALA A 28 -0.97 0.76 12.73
CA ALA A 28 -1.52 1.72 13.69
C ALA A 28 -2.29 2.85 12.98
N VAL A 29 -1.90 3.18 11.75
CA VAL A 29 -2.46 4.28 10.95
C VAL A 29 -3.53 3.75 10.00
N ASP A 30 -4.67 4.43 9.89
CA ASP A 30 -5.87 3.89 9.23
C ASP A 30 -5.65 3.66 7.72
N TYR A 31 -5.03 4.62 7.01
CA TYR A 31 -4.78 4.49 5.57
C TYR A 31 -3.94 3.25 5.22
N THR A 32 -2.97 2.87 6.07
CA THR A 32 -2.14 1.67 5.81
C THR A 32 -2.97 0.38 5.81
N ARG A 33 -4.01 0.31 6.65
CA ARG A 33 -4.95 -0.82 6.66
C ARG A 33 -5.79 -0.82 5.39
N THR A 34 -6.20 0.35 4.95
CA THR A 34 -7.02 0.52 3.74
C THR A 34 -6.24 0.17 2.50
N MET A 35 -4.98 0.60 2.35
CA MET A 35 -4.12 0.11 1.27
C MET A 35 -4.00 -1.41 1.29
N MET A 36 -3.85 -2.03 2.47
CA MET A 36 -3.84 -3.50 2.60
C MET A 36 -5.21 -4.15 2.35
N ALA A 37 -6.29 -3.37 2.19
CA ALA A 37 -7.57 -3.89 1.69
C ALA A 37 -7.48 -4.41 0.25
N SER A 38 -6.38 -4.14 -0.45
CA SER A 38 -5.98 -4.81 -1.70
C SER A 38 -6.02 -6.34 -1.61
N LEU A 39 -5.92 -6.92 -0.41
CA LEU A 39 -6.13 -8.36 -0.19
C LEU A 39 -7.56 -8.85 -0.49
N LEU A 40 -8.54 -7.95 -0.66
CA LEU A 40 -9.87 -8.31 -1.16
C LEU A 40 -9.86 -8.59 -2.67
N TRP A 41 -8.95 -7.95 -3.41
CA TRP A 41 -8.71 -8.20 -4.84
C TRP A 41 -7.83 -9.42 -5.03
N CYS A 42 -6.69 -9.46 -4.33
CA CYS A 42 -5.72 -10.56 -4.38
C CYS A 42 -5.48 -11.13 -2.97
N PRO A 43 -6.24 -12.17 -2.54
CA PRO A 43 -6.18 -12.69 -1.16
C PRO A 43 -4.86 -13.36 -0.77
N ARG A 44 -4.10 -13.85 -1.75
CA ARG A 44 -2.86 -14.62 -1.55
C ARG A 44 -1.79 -14.17 -2.56
N PRO A 45 -1.28 -12.94 -2.45
CA PRO A 45 -0.27 -12.45 -3.37
C PRO A 45 1.03 -13.24 -3.19
N ALA A 46 1.67 -13.62 -4.29
CA ALA A 46 3.01 -14.20 -4.28
C ALA A 46 4.08 -13.12 -4.15
N LEU A 47 3.91 -11.97 -4.84
CA LEU A 47 4.84 -10.85 -4.81
C LEU A 47 4.13 -9.50 -4.62
N ILE A 48 4.57 -8.74 -3.62
CA ILE A 48 4.13 -7.37 -3.35
C ILE A 48 5.29 -6.41 -3.62
N GLY A 49 5.06 -5.43 -4.49
CA GLY A 49 5.95 -4.28 -4.70
C GLY A 49 5.52 -3.10 -3.83
N MET A 50 6.46 -2.38 -3.24
CA MET A 50 6.19 -1.18 -2.43
C MET A 50 7.12 -0.03 -2.84
N VAL A 51 6.56 1.15 -3.06
CA VAL A 51 7.31 2.40 -3.19
C VAL A 51 7.15 3.20 -1.91
N GLY A 52 8.25 3.46 -1.22
CA GLY A 52 8.30 4.07 0.11
C GLY A 52 8.34 3.02 1.22
N LEU A 53 9.39 3.06 2.05
CA LEU A 53 9.52 2.18 3.22
C LEU A 53 8.87 2.82 4.46
N GLY A 54 9.14 4.11 4.68
CA GLY A 54 8.75 4.82 5.91
C GLY A 54 9.18 4.08 7.18
N GLY A 55 8.26 3.94 8.15
CA GLY A 55 8.49 3.13 9.36
C GLY A 55 8.28 1.60 9.17
N GLY A 56 8.13 1.15 7.92
CA GLY A 56 7.97 -0.25 7.52
C GLY A 56 6.72 -0.95 8.06
N SER A 57 5.64 -0.22 8.35
CA SER A 57 4.41 -0.78 8.93
C SER A 57 3.78 -1.86 8.05
N GLN A 58 3.61 -1.60 6.75
CA GLN A 58 3.07 -2.54 5.77
C GLN A 58 4.04 -3.69 5.49
N VAL A 59 5.35 -3.42 5.44
CA VAL A 59 6.40 -4.45 5.33
C VAL A 59 6.30 -5.45 6.49
N LYS A 60 6.27 -4.95 7.73
CA LYS A 60 6.13 -5.78 8.94
C LYS A 60 4.81 -6.54 8.97
N PHE A 61 3.72 -5.92 8.53
CA PHE A 61 2.42 -6.58 8.41
C PHE A 61 2.50 -7.76 7.44
N CYS A 62 3.02 -7.54 6.24
CA CYS A 62 3.13 -8.56 5.20
C CYS A 62 4.06 -9.70 5.65
N HIS A 63 5.27 -9.38 6.14
CA HIS A 63 6.23 -10.38 6.59
C HIS A 63 5.69 -11.27 7.71
N ARG A 64 4.87 -10.71 8.61
CA ARG A 64 4.24 -11.44 9.73
C ARG A 64 3.02 -12.26 9.33
N HIS A 65 2.14 -11.70 8.50
CA HIS A 65 0.80 -12.25 8.28
C HIS A 65 0.62 -12.94 6.93
N LEU A 66 1.56 -12.76 5.99
CA LEU A 66 1.56 -13.36 4.66
C LEU A 66 2.85 -14.20 4.49
N PRO A 67 2.93 -15.39 5.11
CA PRO A 67 4.18 -16.17 5.17
C PRO A 67 4.65 -16.68 3.80
N ALA A 68 3.74 -16.81 2.83
CA ALA A 68 4.05 -17.26 1.46
C ALA A 68 4.33 -16.11 0.48
N THR A 69 4.34 -14.86 0.95
CA THR A 69 4.49 -13.66 0.12
C THR A 69 5.90 -13.11 0.20
N ARG A 70 6.48 -12.78 -0.96
CA ARG A 70 7.69 -11.98 -1.09
C ARG A 70 7.33 -10.49 -1.18
N VAL A 71 8.16 -9.64 -0.59
CA VAL A 71 7.99 -8.18 -0.55
C VAL A 71 9.28 -7.53 -1.06
N GLU A 72 9.13 -6.67 -2.06
CA GLU A 72 10.21 -5.85 -2.61
C GLU A 72 9.87 -4.38 -2.42
N VAL A 73 10.77 -3.62 -1.81
CA VAL A 73 10.55 -2.20 -1.45
C VAL A 73 11.59 -1.33 -2.12
N ALA A 74 11.17 -0.26 -2.78
CA ALA A 74 12.05 0.83 -3.21
C ALA A 74 11.93 2.00 -2.21
N GLU A 75 13.06 2.37 -1.60
CA GLU A 75 13.18 3.52 -0.72
C GLU A 75 14.32 4.41 -1.22
N ILE A 76 14.04 5.69 -1.44
CA ILE A 76 15.00 6.65 -2.01
C ILE A 76 15.96 7.19 -0.96
N ASN A 77 15.52 7.25 0.30
CA ASN A 77 16.27 7.89 1.37
C ASN A 77 17.09 6.86 2.18
N PRO A 78 18.44 6.89 2.08
CA PRO A 78 19.29 5.95 2.81
C PRO A 78 19.16 6.08 4.33
N HIS A 79 18.79 7.25 4.85
CA HIS A 79 18.57 7.45 6.28
C HIS A 79 17.30 6.73 6.78
N VAL A 80 16.25 6.62 5.96
CA VAL A 80 15.06 5.84 6.31
C VAL A 80 15.43 4.35 6.41
N ILE A 81 16.23 3.85 5.47
CA ILE A 81 16.74 2.47 5.50
C ILE A 81 17.62 2.24 6.73
N ALA A 82 18.50 3.19 7.08
CA ALA A 82 19.35 3.09 8.27
C ALA A 82 18.54 2.99 9.57
N LEU A 83 17.32 3.53 9.61
CA LEU A 83 16.42 3.48 10.77
C LEU A 83 15.62 2.17 10.89
N ARG A 84 15.71 1.24 9.93
CA ARG A 84 14.93 -0.02 9.90
C ARG A 84 14.92 -0.77 11.22
N ARG A 85 16.10 -0.96 11.82
CA ARG A 85 16.24 -1.68 13.11
C ARG A 85 15.52 -0.96 14.25
N ARG A 86 15.53 0.37 14.27
CA ARG A 86 14.80 1.18 15.27
C ARG A 86 13.29 0.98 15.15
N PHE A 87 12.79 0.83 13.92
CA PHE A 87 11.39 0.52 13.63
C PHE A 87 11.08 -0.98 13.60
N ARG A 88 12.03 -1.84 13.99
CA ARG A 88 11.91 -3.31 14.00
C ARG A 88 11.45 -3.87 12.66
N VAL A 89 11.85 -3.23 11.56
CA VAL A 89 11.71 -3.80 10.22
C VAL A 89 12.69 -4.97 10.13
N PRO A 90 12.28 -6.17 9.69
CA PRO A 90 13.19 -7.30 9.52
C PRO A 90 14.35 -6.94 8.59
N ASP A 91 15.51 -7.57 8.79
CA ASP A 91 16.60 -7.52 7.81
C ASP A 91 16.17 -8.27 6.52
N ASP A 92 16.88 -8.05 5.42
CA ASP A 92 16.56 -8.69 4.14
C ASP A 92 16.75 -10.22 4.22
N ASP A 93 15.80 -10.96 3.66
CA ASP A 93 15.78 -12.42 3.64
C ASP A 93 15.17 -12.93 2.32
N ALA A 94 14.79 -14.21 2.25
CA ALA A 94 14.15 -14.78 1.05
C ALA A 94 12.79 -14.15 0.72
N ARG A 95 12.13 -13.51 1.70
CA ARG A 95 10.79 -12.92 1.60
C ARG A 95 10.79 -11.39 1.65
N LEU A 96 11.88 -10.74 2.03
CA LEU A 96 11.99 -9.28 2.07
C LEU A 96 13.27 -8.80 1.37
N ARG A 97 13.11 -7.89 0.42
CA ARG A 97 14.20 -7.09 -0.15
C ARG A 97 13.88 -5.61 -0.09
N VAL A 98 14.80 -4.80 0.42
CA VAL A 98 14.68 -3.33 0.42
C VAL A 98 15.82 -2.75 -0.40
N HIS A 99 15.47 -2.07 -1.48
CA HIS A 99 16.37 -1.45 -2.42
C HIS A 99 16.48 0.03 -2.11
N LEU A 100 17.72 0.53 -1.98
CA LEU A 100 17.99 1.97 -2.10
C LEU A 100 17.81 2.34 -3.57
N ALA A 101 16.64 2.86 -3.93
CA ALA A 101 16.26 3.06 -5.32
C ALA A 101 15.20 4.15 -5.47
N ASP A 102 15.21 4.79 -6.64
CA ASP A 102 14.10 5.64 -7.07
C ASP A 102 12.84 4.80 -7.35
N GLY A 103 11.70 5.26 -6.81
CA GLY A 103 10.43 4.54 -6.89
C GLY A 103 9.86 4.47 -8.30
N ALA A 104 9.96 5.55 -9.07
CA ALA A 104 9.45 5.58 -10.45
C ALA A 104 10.26 4.64 -11.35
N ARG A 105 11.58 4.61 -11.19
CA ARG A 105 12.48 3.67 -11.85
C ARG A 105 12.17 2.23 -11.48
N PHE A 106 12.04 1.93 -10.18
CA PHE A 106 11.72 0.59 -9.70
C PHE A 106 10.44 0.02 -10.33
N VAL A 107 9.38 0.84 -10.41
CA VAL A 107 8.12 0.45 -11.04
C VAL A 107 8.29 0.23 -12.54
N ARG A 108 8.94 1.17 -13.24
CA ARG A 108 9.17 1.08 -14.69
C ARG A 108 9.91 -0.18 -15.11
N GLU A 109 10.86 -0.63 -14.29
CA GLU A 109 11.69 -1.82 -14.51
C GLU A 109 11.02 -3.14 -14.06
N SER A 110 9.77 -3.10 -13.57
CA SER A 110 9.09 -4.23 -12.94
C SER A 110 7.87 -4.76 -13.70
N ALA A 111 7.87 -4.71 -15.04
CA ALA A 111 6.75 -5.12 -15.87
C ALA A 111 6.24 -6.56 -15.56
N GLY A 112 4.95 -6.70 -15.32
CA GLY A 112 4.26 -7.99 -15.12
C GLY A 112 4.59 -8.74 -13.83
N ARG A 113 5.16 -8.07 -12.81
CA ARG A 113 5.73 -8.75 -11.64
C ARG A 113 4.80 -8.79 -10.42
N PHE A 114 4.05 -7.72 -10.18
CA PHE A 114 3.41 -7.51 -8.87
C PHE A 114 1.96 -7.95 -8.84
N ASP A 115 1.61 -8.84 -7.92
CA ASP A 115 0.21 -9.15 -7.61
C ASP A 115 -0.45 -7.98 -6.87
N ILE A 116 0.34 -7.30 -6.03
CA ILE A 116 -0.05 -6.05 -5.37
C ILE A 116 1.09 -5.04 -5.49
N LEU A 117 0.79 -3.84 -5.97
CA LEU A 117 1.71 -2.69 -5.96
C LEU A 117 1.17 -1.62 -5.00
N LEU A 118 1.94 -1.29 -3.98
CA LEU A 118 1.63 -0.25 -3.01
C LEU A 118 2.51 0.98 -3.25
N VAL A 119 1.92 2.17 -3.38
CA VAL A 119 2.66 3.42 -3.54
C VAL A 119 2.34 4.37 -2.38
N ASP A 120 3.33 4.60 -1.52
CA ASP A 120 3.27 5.46 -0.33
C ASP A 120 4.57 6.31 -0.24
N GLY A 121 4.92 6.96 -1.35
CA GLY A 121 6.14 7.79 -1.46
C GLY A 121 5.85 9.26 -1.20
N TYR A 122 6.54 9.84 -0.21
CA TYR A 122 6.45 11.27 0.14
C TYR A 122 7.83 11.86 0.41
N ASP A 123 8.00 13.12 0.01
CA ASP A 123 9.11 13.97 0.42
C ASP A 123 8.62 15.10 1.35
N ARG A 124 9.46 16.13 1.55
CA ARG A 124 9.15 17.29 2.40
C ARG A 124 7.98 18.14 1.89
N THR A 125 7.68 18.07 0.61
CA THR A 125 6.69 18.91 -0.10
C THR A 125 5.42 18.14 -0.47
N GLY A 126 5.43 16.82 -0.38
CA GLY A 126 4.27 15.98 -0.66
C GLY A 126 4.65 14.75 -1.48
N ILE A 127 3.77 14.35 -2.40
CA ILE A 127 4.08 13.27 -3.35
C ILE A 127 5.04 13.84 -4.41
N PRO A 128 6.22 13.21 -4.64
CA PRO A 128 7.13 13.63 -5.69
C PRO A 128 6.46 13.73 -7.06
N ALA A 129 6.89 14.70 -7.87
CA ALA A 129 6.34 14.92 -9.21
C ALA A 129 6.43 13.67 -10.10
N ASP A 130 7.55 12.93 -10.01
CA ASP A 130 7.77 11.71 -10.79
C ASP A 130 6.76 10.60 -10.46
N LEU A 131 6.26 10.53 -9.22
CA LEU A 131 5.21 9.60 -8.81
C LEU A 131 3.78 10.11 -9.12
N SER A 132 3.67 11.24 -9.80
CA SER A 132 2.41 11.96 -10.06
C SER A 132 2.10 12.13 -11.55
N THR A 133 2.97 11.63 -12.43
CA THR A 133 2.82 11.76 -13.90
C THR A 133 1.89 10.71 -14.49
N GLN A 134 1.37 10.97 -15.70
CA GLN A 134 0.61 9.93 -16.43
C GLN A 134 1.49 8.71 -16.73
N ALA A 135 2.73 8.95 -17.20
CA ALA A 135 3.68 7.89 -17.51
C ALA A 135 3.95 6.97 -16.30
N PHE A 136 4.04 7.52 -15.09
CA PHE A 136 4.18 6.72 -13.88
C PHE A 136 2.98 5.81 -13.62
N TYR A 137 1.75 6.27 -13.86
CA TYR A 137 0.57 5.43 -13.70
C TYR A 137 0.43 4.37 -14.79
N ASP A 138 0.86 4.69 -16.01
CA ASP A 138 0.96 3.71 -17.10
C ASP A 138 2.01 2.63 -16.78
N ASP A 139 3.14 3.03 -16.19
CA ASP A 139 4.17 2.12 -15.68
C ASP A 139 3.64 1.27 -14.52
N CYS A 140 2.87 1.86 -13.59
CA CYS A 140 2.21 1.12 -12.51
C CYS A 140 1.29 0.02 -13.06
N ARG A 141 0.49 0.32 -14.08
CA ARG A 141 -0.36 -0.70 -14.73
C ARG A 141 0.50 -1.80 -15.35
N ARG A 142 1.55 -1.42 -16.09
CA ARG A 142 2.45 -2.39 -16.73
C ARG A 142 3.19 -3.26 -15.71
N ALA A 143 3.47 -2.74 -14.51
CA ALA A 143 4.15 -3.47 -13.45
C ALA A 143 3.28 -4.55 -12.77
N LEU A 144 1.95 -4.48 -12.89
CA LEU A 144 1.06 -5.49 -12.33
C LEU A 144 1.12 -6.79 -13.13
N ALA A 145 1.14 -7.91 -12.41
CA ALA A 145 0.84 -9.22 -12.96
C ALA A 145 -0.65 -9.28 -13.40
N PRO A 146 -1.04 -10.21 -14.29
CA PRO A 146 -2.44 -10.39 -14.65
C PRO A 146 -3.34 -10.57 -13.42
N GLY A 147 -4.39 -9.74 -13.31
CA GLY A 147 -5.28 -9.73 -12.13
C GLY A 147 -4.72 -9.02 -10.90
N GLY A 148 -3.57 -8.35 -11.03
CA GLY A 148 -2.94 -7.59 -9.97
C GLY A 148 -3.72 -6.34 -9.59
N VAL A 149 -3.39 -5.80 -8.41
CA VAL A 149 -4.01 -4.59 -7.86
C VAL A 149 -2.97 -3.57 -7.41
N PHE A 150 -3.24 -2.32 -7.73
CA PHE A 150 -2.52 -1.14 -7.27
C PHE A 150 -3.30 -0.47 -6.14
N ALA A 151 -2.57 0.02 -5.13
CA ALA A 151 -3.11 0.95 -4.14
C ALA A 151 -2.12 2.07 -3.81
N SER A 152 -2.60 3.31 -3.74
CA SER A 152 -1.79 4.46 -3.33
C SER A 152 -2.44 5.27 -2.22
N ASN A 153 -1.62 5.76 -1.30
CA ASN A 153 -2.01 6.80 -0.36
C ASN A 153 -1.95 8.17 -1.06
N LEU A 154 -3.00 8.98 -0.91
CA LEU A 154 -3.10 10.34 -1.41
C LEU A 154 -3.44 11.26 -0.23
N TYR A 155 -2.47 12.06 0.21
CA TYR A 155 -2.57 12.95 1.36
C TYR A 155 -2.20 14.36 0.95
N ALA A 156 -3.00 15.35 1.37
CA ALA A 156 -2.79 16.78 1.11
C ALA A 156 -2.46 17.13 -0.35
N THR A 157 -3.01 16.37 -1.31
CA THR A 157 -2.79 16.52 -2.75
C THR A 157 -4.12 16.68 -3.49
N ASN A 158 -4.05 17.07 -4.77
CA ASN A 158 -5.19 17.01 -5.68
C ASN A 158 -5.50 15.55 -6.06
N ALA A 159 -6.15 14.84 -5.14
CA ALA A 159 -6.45 13.42 -5.28
C ALA A 159 -7.31 13.11 -6.51
N HIS A 160 -8.18 14.04 -6.94
CA HIS A 160 -8.99 13.86 -8.15
C HIS A 160 -8.13 13.82 -9.42
N ALA A 161 -7.10 14.67 -9.52
CA ALA A 161 -6.16 14.63 -10.64
C ALA A 161 -5.38 13.31 -10.69
N HIS A 162 -5.01 12.73 -9.54
CA HIS A 162 -4.40 11.40 -9.49
C HIS A 162 -5.37 10.31 -9.94
N LEU A 163 -6.62 10.35 -9.48
CA LEU A 163 -7.65 9.39 -9.89
C LEU A 163 -7.95 9.47 -11.40
N GLU A 164 -7.99 10.67 -11.98
CA GLU A 164 -8.15 10.88 -13.42
C GLU A 164 -7.01 10.27 -14.24
N ARG A 165 -5.77 10.34 -13.76
CA ARG A 165 -4.62 9.70 -14.43
C ARG A 165 -4.64 8.18 -14.30
N LEU A 166 -4.99 7.68 -13.11
CA LEU A 166 -5.23 6.25 -12.89
C LEU A 166 -6.34 5.74 -13.82
N ALA A 167 -7.43 6.49 -13.98
CA ALA A 167 -8.53 6.11 -14.86
C ALA A 167 -8.12 6.08 -16.34
N ARG A 168 -7.19 6.93 -16.79
CA ARG A 168 -6.61 6.87 -18.14
C ARG A 168 -5.71 5.64 -18.32
N ALA A 169 -4.94 5.28 -17.29
CA ALA A 169 -4.06 4.13 -17.34
C ALA A 169 -4.85 2.80 -17.29
N PHE A 170 -5.74 2.65 -16.31
CA PHE A 170 -6.40 1.38 -15.97
C PHE A 170 -7.83 1.24 -16.51
N GLY A 171 -8.49 2.35 -16.85
CA GLY A 171 -9.92 2.39 -17.13
C GLY A 171 -10.75 2.95 -15.96
N ARG A 172 -11.80 3.72 -16.27
CA ARG A 172 -12.68 4.36 -15.25
C ARG A 172 -13.42 3.33 -14.38
N ASP A 173 -13.81 2.20 -14.96
CA ASP A 173 -14.49 1.09 -14.30
C ASP A 173 -13.56 0.27 -13.37
N ARG A 174 -12.24 0.37 -13.61
CA ARG A 174 -11.18 -0.33 -12.86
C ARG A 174 -10.42 0.53 -11.88
N THR A 175 -10.99 1.68 -11.52
CA THR A 175 -10.42 2.57 -10.53
C THR A 175 -11.45 2.93 -9.47
N TRP A 176 -10.97 3.19 -8.27
CA TRP A 176 -11.81 3.61 -7.17
C TRP A 176 -11.00 4.35 -6.12
N MET A 177 -11.60 5.34 -5.49
CA MET A 177 -10.97 6.07 -4.39
C MET A 177 -11.88 6.02 -3.18
N LEU A 178 -11.29 5.73 -2.02
CA LEU A 178 -11.97 5.68 -0.73
C LEU A 178 -11.34 6.70 0.22
N GLU A 179 -12.16 7.56 0.80
CA GLU A 179 -11.70 8.53 1.80
C GLU A 179 -11.55 7.86 3.19
N GLU A 180 -10.52 8.26 3.93
CA GLU A 180 -10.38 7.89 5.34
C GLU A 180 -11.27 8.76 6.23
N ARG A 181 -11.97 8.13 7.18
CA ARG A 181 -12.97 8.81 8.01
C ARG A 181 -12.37 9.79 9.03
N ARG A 182 -11.11 9.56 9.42
CA ARG A 182 -10.47 10.24 10.57
C ARG A 182 -9.23 11.05 10.17
N GLN A 183 -8.86 10.99 8.91
CA GLN A 183 -7.63 11.58 8.40
C GLN A 183 -7.90 12.12 7.00
N SER A 184 -7.16 13.13 6.56
CA SER A 184 -7.27 13.69 5.20
C SER A 184 -6.65 12.78 4.12
N ASN A 185 -6.38 11.51 4.44
CA ASN A 185 -5.88 10.51 3.52
C ASN A 185 -7.02 9.98 2.64
N ARG A 186 -6.71 9.78 1.37
CA ARG A 186 -7.56 9.06 0.42
C ARG A 186 -6.75 7.90 -0.12
N VAL A 187 -7.34 6.72 -0.18
CA VAL A 187 -6.69 5.56 -0.81
C VAL A 187 -7.31 5.33 -2.17
N ALA A 188 -6.50 5.45 -3.21
CA ALA A 188 -6.89 5.10 -4.56
C ALA A 188 -6.48 3.65 -4.85
N PHE A 189 -7.40 2.88 -5.43
CA PHE A 189 -7.21 1.54 -5.94
C PHE A 189 -7.35 1.56 -7.46
N ALA A 190 -6.55 0.75 -8.12
CA ALA A 190 -6.72 0.42 -9.53
C ALA A 190 -6.35 -1.05 -9.74
N TRP A 191 -6.94 -1.73 -10.70
CA TRP A 191 -6.67 -3.16 -10.89
C TRP A 191 -6.76 -3.56 -12.35
N ASP A 192 -6.18 -4.72 -12.66
CA ASP A 192 -6.40 -5.41 -13.92
C ASP A 192 -7.37 -6.59 -13.75
N GLY A 193 -7.97 -7.04 -14.86
CA GLY A 193 -8.96 -8.11 -14.88
C GLY A 193 -10.31 -7.73 -14.25
N ASP A 194 -11.11 -8.75 -13.93
CA ASP A 194 -12.43 -8.61 -13.32
C ASP A 194 -12.49 -9.35 -11.98
N PRO A 195 -11.96 -8.75 -10.90
CA PRO A 195 -11.95 -9.37 -9.59
C PRO A 195 -13.37 -9.51 -9.03
N PHE A 196 -14.33 -8.72 -9.46
CA PHE A 196 -15.68 -8.73 -8.90
C PHE A 196 -16.71 -8.79 -10.03
N PRO A 197 -16.93 -9.97 -10.66
CA PRO A 197 -17.80 -10.09 -11.83
C PRO A 197 -19.24 -9.61 -11.60
N GLU A 198 -19.76 -9.78 -10.38
CA GLU A 198 -21.08 -9.28 -9.98
C GLU A 198 -21.07 -7.81 -9.55
N ARG A 199 -19.97 -7.09 -9.82
CA ARG A 199 -19.66 -5.73 -9.31
C ARG A 199 -19.81 -5.61 -7.79
N ARG A 200 -19.67 -6.72 -7.08
CA ARG A 200 -19.87 -6.83 -5.64
C ARG A 200 -18.71 -7.54 -4.98
N ILE A 201 -18.31 -7.05 -3.81
CA ILE A 201 -17.41 -7.76 -2.92
C ILE A 201 -18.24 -8.69 -2.03
N ASP A 202 -18.23 -9.99 -2.33
CA ASP A 202 -18.60 -11.01 -1.34
C ASP A 202 -17.49 -11.09 -0.28
N LEU A 203 -17.70 -10.30 0.78
CA LEU A 203 -16.77 -10.18 1.88
C LEU A 203 -16.44 -11.54 2.51
N ARG A 204 -17.44 -12.42 2.68
CA ARG A 204 -17.23 -13.71 3.35
C ARG A 204 -16.34 -14.59 2.50
N SER A 205 -16.64 -14.70 1.20
CA SER A 205 -15.84 -15.49 0.24
C SER A 205 -14.41 -14.97 0.14
N ARG A 206 -14.22 -13.65 0.04
CA ARG A 206 -12.88 -13.05 -0.06
C ARG A 206 -12.07 -13.25 1.22
N VAL A 207 -12.65 -12.95 2.39
CA VAL A 207 -11.95 -13.07 3.69
C VAL A 207 -11.57 -14.52 4.00
N ALA A 208 -12.35 -15.51 3.57
CA ALA A 208 -12.02 -16.92 3.74
C ALA A 208 -10.72 -17.34 3.03
N GLN A 209 -10.32 -16.62 1.97
CA GLN A 209 -9.12 -16.90 1.20
C GLN A 209 -7.87 -16.21 1.79
N VAL A 210 -8.05 -15.10 2.51
CA VAL A 210 -6.96 -14.31 3.12
C VAL A 210 -6.36 -15.08 4.31
N PRO A 211 -5.02 -15.08 4.49
CA PRO A 211 -4.39 -15.65 5.68
C PRO A 211 -4.99 -15.15 6.99
N ARG A 212 -5.31 -16.07 7.91
CA ARG A 212 -6.09 -15.80 9.14
C ARG A 212 -5.58 -14.61 9.96
N GLY A 213 -4.26 -14.44 10.05
CA GLY A 213 -3.64 -13.33 10.78
C GLY A 213 -3.93 -11.95 10.15
N ALA A 214 -3.83 -11.86 8.82
CA ALA A 214 -4.16 -10.66 8.06
C ALA A 214 -5.67 -10.38 8.13
N ALA A 215 -6.50 -11.41 7.89
CA ALA A 215 -7.96 -11.33 7.97
C ALA A 215 -8.45 -10.79 9.31
N ARG A 216 -7.89 -11.29 10.43
CA ARG A 216 -8.25 -10.82 11.78
C ARG A 216 -7.89 -9.36 12.00
N GLN A 217 -6.68 -8.94 11.59
CA GLN A 217 -6.25 -7.56 11.83
C GLN A 217 -7.00 -6.55 10.94
N LEU A 218 -7.37 -6.96 9.73
CA LEU A 218 -8.05 -6.10 8.75
C LEU A 218 -9.58 -6.25 8.76
N ALA A 219 -10.17 -7.10 9.61
CA ALA A 219 -11.60 -7.41 9.57
C ALA A 219 -12.52 -6.18 9.50
N GLY A 220 -12.30 -5.19 10.37
CA GLY A 220 -13.07 -3.95 10.36
C GLY A 220 -12.84 -3.10 9.10
N THR A 221 -11.61 -3.07 8.59
CA THR A 221 -11.28 -2.37 7.35
C THR A 221 -11.90 -3.07 6.14
N PHE A 222 -11.81 -4.40 6.04
CA PHE A 222 -12.43 -5.17 4.98
C PHE A 222 -13.95 -4.98 4.95
N ALA A 223 -14.61 -5.02 6.12
CA ALA A 223 -16.04 -4.76 6.20
C ALA A 223 -16.40 -3.36 5.70
N ARG A 224 -15.63 -2.33 6.11
CA ARG A 224 -15.82 -0.96 5.64
C ARG A 224 -15.63 -0.82 4.13
N VAL A 225 -14.56 -1.41 3.58
CA VAL A 225 -14.21 -1.34 2.16
C VAL A 225 -15.28 -2.05 1.32
N ALA A 226 -15.68 -3.26 1.73
CA ALA A 226 -16.74 -4.00 1.04
C ALA A 226 -18.10 -3.28 1.09
N ALA A 227 -18.46 -2.69 2.24
CA ALA A 227 -19.69 -1.92 2.34
C ALA A 227 -19.68 -0.67 1.45
N ALA A 228 -18.56 0.07 1.43
CA ALA A 228 -18.43 1.26 0.58
C ALA A 228 -18.42 0.90 -0.92
N TRP A 229 -17.80 -0.22 -1.29
CA TRP A 229 -17.82 -0.72 -2.67
C TRP A 229 -19.23 -1.14 -3.10
N ASN A 230 -19.92 -1.93 -2.27
CA ASN A 230 -21.24 -2.48 -2.61
C ASN A 230 -22.36 -1.44 -2.62
N ALA A 231 -22.11 -0.22 -2.14
CA ALA A 231 -23.04 0.90 -2.17
C ALA A 231 -22.82 1.85 -3.36
N ARG A 232 -21.86 1.56 -4.24
CA ARG A 232 -21.49 2.37 -5.41
C ARG A 232 -22.43 2.14 -6.60
#